data_AF-A0A075AQ08-F1
#
_entry.id   AF-A0A075AQ08-F1
#
_cell.length_a   1.000
_cell.length_b   1.000
_cell.length_c   1.000
_cell.angle_alpha   90.00
_cell.angle_beta   90.00
_cell.angle_gamma   90.00
#
_symmetry.space_group_name_H-M   'P 1'
#
loop_
_entity.id
_entity.type
_entity.pdbx_description
1 polymer ?
#
loop_
_entity_poly.entity_id
_entity_poly.type
_entity_poly.pdbx_seq_one_letter_code
_entity_poly.pdbx_strand_id
1 'polypeptide(L)'
;MSLESKLENQFEEIRKTFRQGLSLQDQELKQLQEELVKKDSRIEELQRMVMHLENELTRSHQKNEDLAKGLSKLTTFRQMIVETLDEEDIYEAKNRTKWYQEKVGKVNQEKDNYGNNSQTSSAPTKNLGSQTQAASSYFDLPSPNPIYQTKNSTNYKPQTTISPHNAVPIQTTPPAIDGREFFKAARSMLPYDKLLYSVKAYNNREQSKHTTLGLVHELIGNSHPELFKSFEALIK
;
A
#
# COMPACT_ATOMS: atom_id res chain seq x y z
N MET A 1 -41.88 -48.19 -51.16
CA MET A 1 -40.81 -47.20 -51.40
C MET A 1 -39.66 -47.89 -52.13
N SER A 2 -39.17 -47.30 -53.22
CA SER A 2 -37.98 -47.79 -53.95
C SER A 2 -36.72 -47.60 -53.11
N LEU A 3 -35.73 -48.50 -53.27
CA LEU A 3 -34.41 -48.40 -52.65
C LEU A 3 -33.73 -47.06 -52.97
N GLU A 4 -33.99 -46.55 -54.18
CA GLU A 4 -33.48 -45.29 -54.72
C GLU A 4 -34.00 -44.07 -53.96
N SER A 5 -35.29 -44.09 -53.56
CA SER A 5 -35.88 -43.04 -52.72
C SER A 5 -35.32 -43.04 -51.29
N LYS A 6 -34.92 -44.21 -50.77
CA LYS A 6 -34.24 -44.32 -49.46
C LYS A 6 -32.84 -43.72 -49.51
N LEU A 7 -32.10 -43.99 -50.58
CA LEU A 7 -30.75 -43.46 -50.80
C LEU A 7 -30.77 -41.94 -50.97
N GLU A 8 -31.70 -41.41 -51.76
CA GLU A 8 -31.85 -39.96 -51.97
C GLU A 8 -32.19 -39.22 -50.67
N ASN A 9 -33.07 -39.78 -49.85
CA ASN A 9 -33.39 -39.22 -48.54
C ASN A 9 -32.16 -39.17 -47.61
N GLN A 10 -31.32 -40.20 -47.61
CA GLN A 10 -30.09 -40.20 -46.82
C GLN A 10 -29.08 -39.17 -47.33
N PHE A 11 -28.94 -39.00 -48.64
CA PHE A 11 -28.08 -37.95 -49.19
C PHE A 11 -28.57 -36.55 -48.85
N GLU A 12 -29.88 -36.29 -48.88
CA GLU A 12 -30.37 -34.97 -48.46
C GLU A 12 -30.21 -34.72 -46.96
N GLU A 13 -30.32 -35.76 -46.14
CA GLU A 13 -30.04 -35.63 -44.71
C GLU A 13 -28.55 -35.32 -44.46
N ILE A 14 -27.64 -35.95 -45.20
CA ILE A 14 -26.20 -35.63 -45.15
C ILE A 14 -25.93 -34.20 -45.63
N ARG A 15 -26.52 -33.76 -46.74
CA ARG A 15 -26.37 -32.39 -47.23
C ARG A 15 -26.91 -31.37 -46.24
N LYS A 16 -28.05 -31.66 -45.62
CA LYS A 16 -28.66 -30.79 -44.60
C LYS A 16 -27.77 -30.68 -43.37
N THR A 17 -27.28 -31.79 -42.84
CA THR A 17 -26.39 -31.79 -41.66
C THR A 17 -25.08 -31.07 -41.95
N PHE A 18 -24.50 -31.27 -43.13
CA PHE A 18 -23.29 -30.57 -43.56
C PHE A 18 -23.50 -29.05 -43.70
N ARG A 19 -24.60 -28.61 -44.35
CA ARG A 19 -24.97 -27.19 -44.46
C ARG A 19 -25.18 -26.55 -43.08
N GLN A 20 -25.82 -27.27 -42.17
CA GLN A 20 -26.03 -26.80 -40.81
C GLN A 20 -24.72 -26.67 -40.04
N GLY A 21 -23.81 -27.63 -40.17
CA GLY A 21 -22.47 -27.58 -39.58
C GLY A 21 -21.67 -26.38 -40.08
N LEU A 22 -21.66 -26.15 -41.40
CA LEU A 22 -21.03 -24.97 -42.01
C LEU A 22 -21.62 -23.66 -41.45
N SER A 23 -22.94 -23.56 -41.34
CA SER A 23 -23.60 -22.36 -40.82
C SER A 23 -23.26 -22.08 -39.36
N LEU A 24 -23.14 -23.12 -38.52
CA LEU A 24 -22.76 -22.97 -37.11
C LEU A 24 -21.31 -22.51 -36.99
N GLN A 25 -20.42 -23.09 -37.79
CA GLN A 25 -19.01 -22.71 -37.81
C GLN A 25 -18.82 -21.26 -38.29
N ASP A 26 -19.57 -20.82 -39.31
CA ASP A 26 -19.54 -19.44 -39.80
C ASP A 26 -20.04 -18.45 -38.73
N GLN A 27 -21.08 -18.84 -37.98
CA GLN A 27 -21.57 -18.05 -36.85
C GLN A 27 -20.54 -17.96 -35.71
N GLU A 28 -19.87 -19.07 -35.39
CA GLU A 28 -18.81 -19.11 -34.37
C GLU A 28 -17.62 -18.24 -34.78
N LEU A 29 -17.18 -18.33 -36.05
CA LEU A 29 -16.12 -17.48 -36.59
C LEU A 29 -16.46 -16.01 -36.46
N LYS A 30 -17.70 -15.63 -36.78
CA LYS A 30 -18.17 -14.25 -36.65
C LYS A 30 -18.16 -13.77 -35.20
N GLN A 31 -18.58 -14.61 -34.26
CA GLN A 31 -18.55 -14.28 -32.82
C GLN A 31 -17.12 -14.09 -32.33
N LEU A 32 -16.21 -15.00 -32.69
CA LEU A 32 -14.80 -14.91 -32.33
C LEU A 32 -14.14 -13.66 -32.92
N GLN A 33 -14.47 -13.29 -34.16
CA GLN A 33 -14.00 -12.05 -34.76
C GLN A 33 -14.48 -10.81 -34.00
N GLU A 34 -15.76 -10.77 -33.60
CA GLU A 34 -16.31 -9.66 -32.82
C GLU A 34 -15.65 -9.58 -31.43
N GLU A 35 -15.41 -10.72 -30.79
CA GLU A 35 -14.70 -10.79 -29.51
C GLU A 35 -13.24 -10.33 -29.64
N LEU A 36 -12.56 -10.69 -30.73
CA LEU A 36 -11.20 -10.23 -31.02
C LEU A 36 -11.15 -8.70 -31.11
N VAL A 37 -12.05 -8.10 -31.90
CA VAL A 37 -12.13 -6.63 -32.06
C VAL A 37 -12.41 -5.93 -30.72
N LYS A 38 -13.28 -6.51 -29.89
CA LYS A 38 -13.55 -5.99 -28.53
C LYS A 38 -12.31 -6.05 -27.64
N LYS A 39 -11.57 -7.17 -27.68
CA LYS A 39 -10.33 -7.33 -26.92
C LYS A 39 -9.24 -6.37 -27.41
N ASP A 40 -9.10 -6.20 -28.73
CA ASP A 40 -8.15 -5.24 -29.31
C ASP A 40 -8.49 -3.81 -28.88
N SER A 41 -9.76 -3.42 -28.94
CA SER A 41 -10.21 -2.11 -28.46
C SER A 41 -9.91 -1.90 -26.96
N ARG A 42 -10.06 -2.94 -26.14
CA ARG A 42 -9.75 -2.90 -24.71
C ARG A 42 -8.24 -2.80 -24.47
N ILE A 43 -7.43 -3.50 -25.27
CA ILE A 43 -5.97 -3.42 -25.21
C ILE A 43 -5.52 -2.00 -25.54
N GLU A 44 -6.05 -1.38 -26.59
CA GLU A 44 -5.73 0.01 -26.94
C GLU A 44 -6.09 1.00 -25.82
N GLU A 45 -7.26 0.84 -25.21
CA GLU A 45 -7.69 1.70 -24.09
C GLU A 45 -6.75 1.58 -22.89
N LEU A 46 -6.40 0.35 -22.51
CA LEU A 46 -5.46 0.09 -21.42
C LEU A 46 -4.07 0.65 -21.73
N GLN A 47 -3.61 0.52 -22.98
CA GLN A 47 -2.33 1.12 -23.42
C GLN A 47 -2.35 2.64 -23.29
N ARG A 48 -3.44 3.32 -23.69
CA ARG A 48 -3.58 4.78 -23.51
C ARG A 48 -3.55 5.16 -22.03
N MET A 49 -4.20 4.38 -21.17
CA MET A 49 -4.24 4.64 -19.73
C MET A 49 -2.87 4.44 -19.08
N VAL A 50 -2.14 3.38 -19.46
CA VAL A 50 -0.76 3.14 -18.99
C VAL A 50 0.13 4.32 -19.38
N MET A 51 0.09 4.75 -20.65
CA MET A 51 0.86 5.89 -21.13
C MET A 51 0.51 7.18 -20.35
N HIS A 52 -0.75 7.39 -20.01
CA HIS A 52 -1.15 8.54 -19.19
C HIS A 52 -0.55 8.49 -17.79
N LEU A 53 -0.67 7.34 -17.11
CA LEU A 53 -0.14 7.15 -15.76
C LEU A 53 1.39 7.26 -15.71
N GLU A 54 2.09 6.78 -16.73
CA GLU A 54 3.55 6.93 -16.86
C GLU A 54 3.96 8.41 -16.97
N ASN A 55 3.20 9.20 -17.73
CA ASN A 55 3.42 10.65 -17.83
C ASN A 55 3.18 11.36 -16.49
N GLU A 56 2.11 10.99 -15.77
CA GLU A 56 1.84 11.54 -14.44
C GLU A 56 2.91 11.17 -13.42
N LEU A 57 3.37 9.91 -13.45
CA LEU A 57 4.46 9.42 -12.60
C LEU A 57 5.75 10.18 -12.86
N THR A 58 6.11 10.37 -14.13
CA THR A 58 7.29 11.15 -14.54
C THR A 58 7.20 12.59 -14.05
N ARG A 59 6.03 13.22 -14.19
CA ARG A 59 5.80 14.59 -13.72
C ARG A 59 5.88 14.70 -12.20
N SER A 60 5.35 13.72 -11.48
CA SER A 60 5.42 13.66 -10.02
C SER A 60 6.87 13.47 -9.55
N HIS A 61 7.62 12.58 -10.21
CA HIS A 61 9.04 12.36 -9.94
C HIS A 61 9.85 13.65 -10.13
N GLN A 62 9.65 14.38 -11.23
CA GLN A 62 10.34 15.65 -11.48
C GLN A 62 10.05 16.68 -10.37
N LYS A 63 8.79 16.84 -9.98
CA LYS A 63 8.41 17.74 -8.88
C LYS A 63 9.08 17.35 -7.56
N ASN A 64 9.11 16.06 -7.26
CA ASN A 64 9.75 15.56 -6.05
C ASN A 64 11.26 15.81 -6.07
N GLU A 65 11.90 15.64 -7.21
CA GLU A 65 13.32 15.95 -7.39
C GLU A 65 13.62 17.44 -7.20
N ASP A 66 12.78 18.32 -7.74
CA ASP A 66 12.92 19.78 -7.56
C ASP A 66 12.73 20.20 -6.10
N LEU A 67 11.76 19.59 -5.40
CA LEU A 67 11.56 19.78 -3.96
C LEU A 67 12.74 19.26 -3.14
N ALA A 68 13.28 18.09 -3.48
CA ALA A 68 14.45 17.52 -2.81
C ALA A 68 15.67 18.43 -2.96
N LYS A 69 15.89 19.00 -4.16
CA LYS A 69 16.93 20.01 -4.39
C LYS A 69 16.68 21.27 -3.55
N GLY A 70 15.43 21.74 -3.45
CA GLY A 70 15.04 22.87 -2.61
C GLY A 70 15.32 22.61 -1.12
N LEU A 71 14.93 21.44 -0.62
CA LEU A 71 15.20 21.01 0.75
C LEU A 71 16.70 20.92 1.02
N SER A 72 17.48 20.34 0.11
CA SER A 72 18.94 20.27 0.25
C SER A 72 19.56 21.66 0.37
N LYS A 73 19.17 22.61 -0.48
CA LYS A 73 19.62 24.01 -0.37
C LYS A 73 19.24 24.64 0.96
N LEU A 74 18.01 24.43 1.43
CA LEU A 74 17.54 24.95 2.71
C LEU A 74 18.28 24.33 3.89
N THR A 75 18.57 23.03 3.84
CA THR A 75 19.37 22.33 4.85
C THR A 75 20.79 22.86 4.88
N THR A 76 21.44 23.07 3.72
CA THR A 76 22.76 23.70 3.66
C THR A 76 22.73 25.12 4.20
N PHE A 77 21.72 25.92 3.84
CA PHE A 77 21.57 27.28 4.37
C PHE A 77 21.40 27.32 5.88
N ARG A 78 20.55 26.42 6.42
CA ARG A 78 20.40 26.26 7.86
C ARG A 78 21.72 25.88 8.51
N GLN A 79 22.46 24.94 7.94
CA GLN A 79 23.74 24.51 8.48
C GLN A 79 24.74 25.67 8.50
N MET A 80 24.83 26.44 7.42
CA MET A 80 25.67 27.64 7.37
C MET A 80 25.29 28.65 8.45
N ILE A 81 24.00 28.97 8.61
CA ILE A 81 23.54 29.89 9.67
C ILE A 81 23.97 29.38 11.04
N VAL A 82 23.71 28.10 11.33
CA VAL A 82 24.05 27.49 12.63
C VAL A 82 25.56 27.47 12.87
N GLU A 83 26.38 27.32 11.82
CA GLU A 83 27.85 27.38 11.91
C GLU A 83 28.38 28.81 12.07
N THR A 84 27.71 29.81 11.50
CA THR A 84 28.12 31.22 11.58
C THR A 84 27.67 31.93 12.86
N LEU A 85 26.64 31.42 13.53
CA LEU A 85 26.17 31.97 14.81
C LEU A 85 26.94 31.29 15.95
N ASP A 86 27.49 32.09 16.85
CA ASP A 86 28.07 31.59 18.09
C ASP A 86 26.99 31.24 19.14
N GLU A 87 27.37 30.55 20.21
CA GLU A 87 26.44 30.10 21.24
C GLU A 87 25.70 31.25 21.93
N GLU A 88 26.31 32.44 21.94
CA GLU A 88 25.78 33.70 22.48
C GLU A 88 24.62 34.23 21.61
N ASP A 89 24.79 34.32 20.29
CA ASP A 89 23.75 34.73 19.36
C ASP A 89 22.54 33.79 19.37
N ILE A 90 22.80 32.47 19.47
CA ILE A 90 21.76 31.44 19.55
C ILE A 90 20.97 31.55 20.86
N TYR A 91 21.66 31.83 21.98
CA TYR A 91 21.04 32.03 23.29
C TYR A 91 20.19 33.31 23.31
N GLU A 92 20.69 34.40 22.72
CA GLU A 92 19.98 35.67 22.64
C GLU A 92 18.73 35.58 21.74
N ALA A 93 18.82 34.88 20.60
CA ALA A 93 17.68 34.63 19.72
C ALA A 93 16.58 33.77 20.37
N LYS A 94 16.97 32.73 21.13
CA LYS A 94 16.03 31.91 21.91
C LYS A 94 15.35 32.72 23.01
N ASN A 95 16.09 33.56 23.72
CA ASN A 95 15.55 34.41 24.77
C ASN A 95 14.60 35.48 24.22
N ARG A 96 14.93 36.10 23.08
CA ARG A 96 14.02 37.01 22.36
C ARG A 96 12.73 36.30 21.94
N THR A 97 12.83 35.09 21.39
CA THR A 97 11.66 34.29 20.99
C THR A 97 10.75 33.97 22.18
N LYS A 98 11.34 33.56 23.31
CA LYS A 98 10.63 33.31 24.57
C LYS A 98 9.96 34.59 25.11
N TRP A 99 10.65 35.73 25.04
CA TRP A 99 10.13 37.03 25.43
C TRP A 99 8.90 37.44 24.60
N TYR A 100 8.94 37.25 23.28
CA TYR A 100 7.79 37.52 22.42
C TYR A 100 6.62 36.61 22.77
N GLN A 101 6.83 35.28 22.87
CA GLN A 101 5.76 34.34 23.24
C GLN A 101 5.10 34.67 24.58
N GLU A 102 5.90 35.08 25.57
CA GLU A 102 5.40 35.47 26.89
C GLU A 102 4.63 36.81 26.84
N LYS A 103 5.06 37.76 26.00
CA LYS A 103 4.36 39.03 25.80
C LYS A 103 3.06 38.87 25.01
N VAL A 104 3.03 38.07 23.94
CA VAL A 104 1.80 37.83 23.16
C VAL A 104 0.81 36.97 23.95
N GLY A 105 1.30 36.04 24.79
CA GLY A 105 0.47 35.25 25.71
C GLY A 105 -0.18 36.08 26.83
N LYS A 106 0.49 37.13 27.31
CA LYS A 106 -0.05 38.03 28.35
C LYS A 106 -1.06 39.05 27.83
N VAL A 107 -1.00 39.44 26.54
CA VAL A 107 -1.99 40.34 25.91
C VAL A 107 -3.40 39.70 25.83
N ASN A 108 -3.50 38.37 25.91
CA ASN A 108 -4.78 37.65 25.89
C ASN A 108 -5.40 37.40 27.28
N GLN A 109 -4.75 37.77 28.39
CA GLN A 109 -5.31 37.60 29.75
C GLN A 109 -5.87 38.89 30.35
N GLU A 110 -5.70 40.03 29.69
CA GLU A 110 -6.10 41.35 30.23
C GLU A 110 -7.44 41.87 29.65
N LYS A 111 -8.25 40.98 29.05
CA LYS A 111 -9.59 41.32 28.49
C LYS A 111 -10.78 40.64 29.17
N ASP A 112 -10.59 39.96 30.30
CA ASP A 112 -11.68 39.30 31.03
C ASP A 112 -11.89 39.92 32.43
N ASN A 113 -11.99 41.24 32.54
CA ASN A 113 -12.48 41.85 33.77
C ASN A 113 -13.09 43.24 33.54
N TYR A 114 -14.24 43.34 32.88
CA TYR A 114 -15.33 44.29 33.19
C TYR A 114 -16.59 43.84 32.45
N GLY A 115 -17.69 43.69 33.21
CA GLY A 115 -18.92 43.04 32.76
C GLY A 115 -19.74 43.81 31.72
N ASN A 116 -20.47 43.01 30.92
CA ASN A 116 -21.82 43.20 30.38
C ASN A 116 -22.32 44.63 30.11
N ASN A 117 -22.51 44.97 28.82
CA ASN A 117 -23.86 45.10 28.26
C ASN A 117 -23.91 45.16 26.72
N SER A 118 -24.80 44.32 26.16
CA SER A 118 -25.63 44.49 24.96
C SER A 118 -25.06 44.67 23.54
N GLN A 119 -25.42 43.66 22.72
CA GLN A 119 -25.94 43.69 21.34
C GLN A 119 -25.05 44.26 20.21
N THR A 120 -24.61 43.39 19.29
CA THR A 120 -25.26 43.15 17.97
C THR A 120 -24.40 42.26 17.03
N SER A 121 -25.08 41.28 16.43
CA SER A 121 -24.91 40.66 15.08
C SER A 121 -23.59 40.02 14.59
N SER A 122 -23.70 38.70 14.29
CA SER A 122 -23.18 37.92 13.11
C SER A 122 -21.66 37.79 12.91
N ALA A 123 -21.02 36.65 12.61
CA ALA A 123 -21.40 35.38 11.97
C ALA A 123 -20.33 34.27 12.31
N PRO A 124 -20.42 33.01 11.82
CA PRO A 124 -19.99 31.82 12.56
C PRO A 124 -18.53 31.39 12.31
N THR A 125 -17.80 31.03 13.37
CA THR A 125 -16.57 30.23 13.27
C THR A 125 -16.76 28.86 13.91
N LYS A 126 -16.65 27.82 13.08
CA LYS A 126 -16.71 26.43 13.49
C LYS A 126 -15.55 26.10 14.43
N ASN A 127 -15.92 25.45 15.51
CA ASN A 127 -15.09 24.86 16.54
C ASN A 127 -14.38 23.62 15.98
N LEU A 128 -13.08 23.45 16.23
CA LEU A 128 -12.48 22.12 16.36
C LEU A 128 -11.28 22.19 17.29
N GLY A 129 -11.40 21.45 18.39
CA GLY A 129 -10.58 21.57 19.59
C GLY A 129 -9.13 21.12 19.41
N SER A 130 -8.28 21.79 20.18
CA SER A 130 -6.92 21.37 20.48
C SER A 130 -6.94 20.49 21.72
N GLN A 131 -6.57 19.22 21.57
CA GLN A 131 -5.95 18.46 22.66
C GLN A 131 -4.70 17.80 22.08
N THR A 132 -3.53 18.23 22.55
CA THR A 132 -2.35 17.37 22.58
C THR A 132 -1.46 17.86 23.70
N GLN A 133 -1.61 17.20 24.85
CA GLN A 133 -0.63 17.23 25.92
C GLN A 133 0.56 16.35 25.54
N ALA A 134 1.72 16.73 26.06
CA ALA A 134 2.90 15.90 26.33
C ALA A 134 3.59 15.21 25.14
N ALA A 135 4.83 15.64 24.86
CA ALA A 135 5.99 14.73 24.83
C ALA A 135 7.28 15.54 24.65
N SER A 136 7.90 15.88 25.78
CA SER A 136 9.35 15.94 25.87
C SER A 136 9.83 14.50 26.04
N SER A 137 10.59 13.96 25.07
CA SER A 137 11.65 12.96 25.22
C SER A 137 11.94 12.27 23.87
N TYR A 138 13.22 11.95 23.66
CA TYR A 138 13.84 11.19 22.56
C TYR A 138 14.28 11.99 21.32
N PHE A 139 15.47 12.59 21.47
CA PHE A 139 16.52 12.42 20.46
C PHE A 139 16.84 10.93 20.33
N ASP A 140 16.68 10.38 19.13
CA ASP A 140 17.57 9.39 18.47
C ASP A 140 16.82 8.80 17.27
N LEU A 141 17.10 9.30 16.07
CA LEU A 141 16.81 8.59 14.83
C LEU A 141 18.13 8.11 14.22
N PRO A 142 18.28 6.81 13.90
CA PRO A 142 19.44 6.30 13.20
C PRO A 142 19.40 6.69 11.72
N SER A 143 20.57 7.08 11.23
CA SER A 143 20.88 7.41 9.83
C SER A 143 20.52 6.27 8.85
N PRO A 144 20.11 6.57 7.60
CA PRO A 144 19.84 5.54 6.60
C PRO A 144 21.17 5.01 6.02
N ASN A 145 21.52 3.76 6.33
CA ASN A 145 22.70 3.12 5.75
C ASN A 145 22.45 2.63 4.31
N PRO A 146 23.43 2.79 3.40
CA PRO A 146 23.40 2.26 2.05
C PRO A 146 23.74 0.76 2.01
N ILE A 147 23.26 0.11 0.96
CA ILE A 147 23.45 -1.31 0.63
C ILE A 147 24.89 -1.59 0.18
N TYR A 148 25.29 -2.86 0.34
CA TYR A 148 26.51 -3.58 -0.10
C TYR A 148 27.60 -3.75 0.96
N GLN A 149 27.63 -4.95 1.57
CA GLN A 149 28.86 -5.75 1.66
C GLN A 149 28.54 -7.20 2.05
N THR A 150 28.84 -8.11 1.11
CA THR A 150 28.85 -9.57 1.29
C THR A 150 30.13 -9.98 2.00
N LYS A 151 30.07 -10.65 3.15
CA LYS A 151 31.13 -11.57 3.62
C LYS A 151 30.54 -12.73 4.42
N ASN A 152 30.86 -13.93 3.95
CA ASN A 152 30.62 -15.23 4.57
C ASN A 152 31.15 -15.27 6.01
N SER A 153 30.45 -15.97 6.92
CA SER A 153 31.06 -16.96 7.83
C SER A 153 30.02 -17.72 8.65
N THR A 154 30.12 -19.02 8.50
CA THR A 154 29.62 -20.15 9.27
C THR A 154 29.82 -19.99 10.79
N ASN A 155 28.80 -20.31 11.60
CA ASN A 155 28.97 -21.26 12.71
C ASN A 155 27.63 -21.69 13.33
N TYR A 156 27.40 -23.01 13.29
CA TYR A 156 26.38 -23.72 14.04
C TYR A 156 26.84 -23.91 15.49
N LYS A 157 25.93 -23.77 16.46
CA LYS A 157 25.91 -24.63 17.65
C LYS A 157 24.50 -24.70 18.27
N PRO A 158 23.96 -25.90 18.51
CA PRO A 158 22.71 -26.09 19.24
C PRO A 158 22.99 -26.25 20.74
N GLN A 159 22.09 -25.77 21.59
CA GLN A 159 22.09 -26.14 23.01
C GLN A 159 20.69 -26.50 23.49
N THR A 160 20.51 -27.80 23.67
CA THR A 160 19.49 -28.46 24.47
C THR A 160 19.86 -28.38 25.95
N THR A 161 18.96 -27.90 26.81
CA THR A 161 18.88 -28.33 28.22
C THR A 161 17.45 -28.28 28.70
N ILE A 162 16.98 -29.43 29.16
CA ILE A 162 15.64 -29.75 29.67
C ILE A 162 15.70 -29.62 31.19
N SER A 163 14.69 -29.01 31.82
CA SER A 163 14.31 -29.32 33.21
C SER A 163 12.85 -28.93 33.50
N PRO A 164 12.14 -29.66 34.39
CA PRO A 164 10.68 -29.75 34.42
C PRO A 164 10.06 -29.03 35.64
N HIS A 165 8.72 -29.03 35.71
CA HIS A 165 7.83 -28.65 36.83
C HIS A 165 7.16 -27.26 36.74
N ASN A 166 6.03 -27.19 36.04
CA ASN A 166 4.71 -27.03 36.67
C ASN A 166 3.62 -27.02 35.60
N ALA A 167 2.72 -28.00 35.67
CA ALA A 167 1.56 -28.12 34.81
C ALA A 167 0.48 -27.10 35.24
N VAL A 168 0.13 -26.21 34.31
CA VAL A 168 -1.14 -25.46 34.31
C VAL A 168 -1.77 -25.69 32.92
N PRO A 169 -3.10 -25.92 32.82
CA PRO A 169 -3.71 -26.50 31.63
C PRO A 169 -3.64 -25.58 30.41
N ILE A 170 -3.28 -26.21 29.31
CA ILE A 170 -3.23 -25.73 27.94
C ILE A 170 -4.54 -25.03 27.54
N GLN A 171 -4.47 -23.73 27.28
CA GLN A 171 -5.24 -23.13 26.19
C GLN A 171 -4.30 -23.06 24.99
N THR A 172 -4.52 -23.94 24.01
CA THR A 172 -3.84 -23.97 22.73
C THR A 172 -4.14 -22.67 21.97
N THR A 173 -3.36 -21.62 22.19
CA THR A 173 -3.15 -20.63 21.14
C THR A 173 -2.28 -21.30 20.08
N PRO A 174 -2.70 -21.36 18.80
CA PRO A 174 -1.80 -21.76 17.74
C PRO A 174 -0.53 -20.91 17.83
N PRO A 175 0.67 -21.46 17.53
CA PRO A 175 1.91 -20.71 17.64
C PRO A 175 1.70 -19.38 16.92
N ALA A 176 1.94 -18.27 17.63
CA ALA A 176 1.80 -16.94 17.05
C ALA A 176 2.70 -16.91 15.80
N ILE A 177 2.09 -16.99 14.63
CA ILE A 177 2.81 -17.08 13.37
C ILE A 177 3.62 -15.80 13.25
N ASP A 178 4.94 -15.93 13.20
CA ASP A 178 5.83 -14.80 13.09
C ASP A 178 5.67 -14.21 11.69
N GLY A 179 4.99 -13.06 11.61
CA GLY A 179 4.81 -12.31 10.36
C GLY A 179 6.16 -12.01 9.70
N ARG A 180 7.25 -11.90 10.46
CA ARG A 180 8.60 -11.67 9.94
C ARG A 180 9.13 -12.86 9.15
N GLU A 181 8.92 -14.08 9.64
CA GLU A 181 9.31 -15.31 8.93
C GLU A 181 8.43 -15.54 7.69
N PHE A 182 7.13 -15.19 7.77
CA PHE A 182 6.25 -15.15 6.60
C PHE A 182 6.81 -14.24 5.50
N PHE A 183 7.11 -12.96 5.83
CA PHE A 183 7.60 -12.01 4.83
C PHE A 183 8.99 -12.37 4.30
N LYS A 184 9.83 -13.00 5.11
CA LYS A 184 11.15 -13.50 4.68
C LYS A 184 11.01 -14.63 3.67
N ALA A 185 10.16 -15.62 3.94
CA ALA A 185 9.87 -16.71 3.00
C ALA A 185 9.18 -16.19 1.73
N ALA A 186 8.23 -15.25 1.88
CA ALA A 186 7.52 -14.65 0.77
C ALA A 186 8.45 -13.85 -0.16
N ARG A 187 9.45 -13.14 0.39
CA ARG A 187 10.37 -12.31 -0.40
C ARG A 187 11.18 -13.11 -1.44
N SER A 188 11.46 -14.38 -1.19
CA SER A 188 12.23 -15.24 -2.09
C SER A 188 11.42 -15.95 -3.18
N MET A 189 10.08 -15.94 -3.11
CA MET A 189 9.25 -16.85 -3.91
C MET A 189 8.14 -16.15 -4.73
N LEU A 190 8.11 -14.83 -4.75
CA LEU A 190 6.98 -14.03 -5.24
C LEU A 190 7.39 -12.78 -6.03
N PRO A 191 6.47 -12.21 -6.83
CA PRO A 191 6.39 -10.77 -7.03
C PRO A 191 6.02 -10.08 -5.71
N TYR A 192 7.03 -9.87 -4.85
CA TYR A 192 6.92 -9.34 -3.49
C TYR A 192 6.15 -8.00 -3.43
N ASP A 193 6.24 -7.17 -4.48
CA ASP A 193 5.54 -5.89 -4.59
C ASP A 193 4.01 -6.04 -4.61
N LYS A 194 3.49 -7.07 -5.29
CA LYS A 194 2.03 -7.32 -5.35
C LYS A 194 1.49 -7.77 -3.98
N LEU A 195 2.24 -8.60 -3.27
CA LEU A 195 1.90 -9.01 -1.90
C LEU A 195 1.91 -7.80 -0.95
N LEU A 196 2.94 -6.95 -1.02
CA LEU A 196 3.01 -5.75 -0.22
C LEU A 196 1.87 -4.79 -0.50
N TYR A 197 1.47 -4.63 -1.76
CA TYR A 197 0.32 -3.81 -2.15
C TYR A 197 -0.97 -4.32 -1.49
N SER A 198 -1.27 -5.62 -1.60
CA SER A 198 -2.47 -6.22 -1.00
C SER A 198 -2.47 -6.12 0.54
N VAL A 199 -1.31 -6.32 1.19
CA VAL A 199 -1.19 -6.16 2.65
C VAL A 199 -1.39 -4.70 3.07
N LYS A 200 -0.86 -3.73 2.33
CA LYS A 200 -1.05 -2.30 2.60
C LYS A 200 -2.52 -1.89 2.44
N ALA A 201 -3.18 -2.31 1.36
CA ALA A 201 -4.59 -2.02 1.12
C ALA A 201 -5.50 -2.62 2.20
N TYR A 202 -5.19 -3.84 2.68
CA TYR A 202 -5.87 -4.45 3.83
C TYR A 202 -5.66 -3.63 5.11
N ASN A 203 -4.42 -3.26 5.43
CA ASN A 203 -4.08 -2.49 6.64
C ASN A 203 -4.71 -1.09 6.64
N ASN A 204 -4.86 -0.48 5.46
CA ASN A 204 -5.52 0.81 5.27
C ASN A 204 -7.06 0.72 5.30
N ARG A 205 -7.63 -0.48 5.47
CA ARG A 205 -9.08 -0.76 5.41
C ARG A 205 -9.73 -0.44 4.06
N GLU A 206 -8.93 -0.38 3.00
CA GLU A 206 -9.40 -0.19 1.62
C GLU A 206 -9.84 -1.52 0.99
N GLN A 207 -9.40 -2.64 1.56
CA GLN A 207 -9.66 -3.98 1.05
C GLN A 207 -10.23 -4.90 2.15
N SER A 208 -11.23 -5.71 1.81
CA SER A 208 -11.80 -6.70 2.72
C SER A 208 -10.88 -7.91 2.89
N LYS A 209 -10.97 -8.57 4.05
CA LYS A 209 -10.23 -9.82 4.33
C LYS A 209 -10.40 -10.86 3.24
N HIS A 210 -11.64 -11.09 2.80
CA HIS A 210 -11.97 -12.06 1.77
C HIS A 210 -11.28 -11.72 0.43
N THR A 211 -11.33 -10.44 0.02
CA THR A 211 -10.66 -9.98 -1.20
C THR A 211 -9.15 -10.13 -1.09
N THR A 212 -8.55 -9.83 0.07
CA THR A 212 -7.10 -9.97 0.30
C THR A 212 -6.66 -11.42 0.23
N LEU A 213 -7.41 -12.34 0.85
CA LEU A 213 -7.13 -13.77 0.76
C LEU A 213 -7.27 -14.29 -0.66
N GLY A 214 -8.27 -13.84 -1.42
CA GLY A 214 -8.43 -14.23 -2.83
C GLY A 214 -7.22 -13.84 -3.68
N LEU A 215 -6.77 -12.58 -3.58
CA LEU A 215 -5.59 -12.11 -4.32
C LEU A 215 -4.31 -12.83 -3.88
N VAL A 216 -4.12 -13.05 -2.58
CA VAL A 216 -2.94 -13.76 -2.08
C VAL A 216 -3.00 -15.24 -2.45
N HIS A 217 -4.18 -15.87 -2.48
CA HIS A 217 -4.34 -17.23 -2.99
C HIS A 217 -3.99 -17.33 -4.47
N GLU A 218 -4.38 -16.35 -5.29
CA GLU A 218 -3.98 -16.30 -6.70
C GLU A 218 -2.47 -16.11 -6.87
N LEU A 219 -1.84 -15.32 -5.98
CA LEU A 219 -0.40 -15.05 -6.01
C LEU A 219 0.48 -16.21 -5.49
N ILE A 220 0.06 -16.92 -4.42
CA ILE A 220 0.86 -17.99 -3.78
C ILE A 220 0.14 -19.31 -3.55
N GLY A 221 -1.19 -19.36 -3.55
CA GLY A 221 -1.95 -20.54 -3.15
C GLY A 221 -1.61 -21.79 -3.94
N ASN A 222 -1.34 -21.65 -5.25
CA ASN A 222 -1.00 -22.77 -6.12
C ASN A 222 0.46 -23.24 -6.01
N SER A 223 1.39 -22.35 -5.62
CA SER A 223 2.82 -22.66 -5.56
C SER A 223 3.29 -23.02 -4.16
N HIS A 224 2.69 -22.38 -3.14
CA HIS A 224 3.09 -22.50 -1.74
C HIS A 224 1.86 -22.49 -0.82
N PRO A 225 1.11 -23.61 -0.76
CA PRO A 225 -0.12 -23.71 0.05
C PRO A 225 0.14 -23.50 1.55
N GLU A 226 1.30 -23.93 2.06
CA GLU A 226 1.71 -23.70 3.46
C GLU A 226 1.93 -22.21 3.76
N LEU A 227 2.49 -21.47 2.82
CA LEU A 227 2.70 -20.03 2.95
C LEU A 227 1.36 -19.29 2.93
N PHE A 228 0.42 -19.71 2.09
CA PHE A 228 -0.94 -19.18 2.07
C PHE A 228 -1.66 -19.40 3.39
N LYS A 229 -1.61 -20.61 3.94
CA LYS A 229 -2.20 -20.96 5.24
C LYS A 229 -1.59 -20.15 6.39
N SER A 230 -0.28 -19.89 6.33
CA SER A 230 0.39 -19.02 7.30
C SER A 230 -0.07 -17.55 7.20
N PHE A 231 -0.32 -17.06 5.98
CA PHE A 231 -0.89 -15.72 5.75
C PHE A 231 -2.32 -15.61 6.27
N GLU A 232 -3.17 -16.60 6.00
CA GLU A 232 -4.56 -16.63 6.46
C GLU A 232 -4.66 -16.54 7.99
N ALA A 233 -3.77 -17.22 8.69
CA ALA A 233 -3.72 -17.17 10.14
C ALA A 233 -3.03 -15.91 10.71
N LEU A 234 -2.25 -15.19 9.89
CA LEU A 234 -1.65 -13.90 10.23
C LEU A 234 -2.68 -12.75 10.15
N ILE A 235 -3.60 -12.81 9.18
CA ILE A 235 -4.61 -11.76 8.99
C ILE A 235 -5.87 -12.07 9.81
N LYS A 236 -6.14 -11.22 10.81
CA LYS A 236 -7.34 -11.32 11.65
C LYS A 236 -8.50 -10.56 11.02
#